data_AF-A0A923ZSF5-F1
#
_entry.id   AF-A0A923ZSF5-F1
#
_cell.length_a   1.000
_cell.length_b   1.000
_cell.length_c   1.000
_cell.angle_alpha   90.00
_cell.angle_beta   90.00
_cell.angle_gamma   90.00
#
_symmetry.space_group_name_H-M   'P 1'
#
loop_
_entity.id
_entity.type
_entity.pdbx_description
1 polymer ?
#
loop_
_entity_poly.entity_id
_entity_poly.type
_entity_poly.pdbx_seq_one_letter_code
_entity_poly.pdbx_strand_id
1 'polypeptide(L)'
;MPNPLDAFKFLFDTLVYYPQLNLLQFFFKFTNDIGFAIILVAIVVNLLLWKVISGSFISGIKMRILGPQMKLIQDQYKTTKDDAPEVIMTKSTATRKAIGQLYAKHGIKTGSFFWVLFFQLFFASGVFYVVNNVANSIKDSTTIKGIYENIFGFSSTVFPSGGLNNLIKIDAPSTNYLWLPVLSLVLSYLYGRYTFHWAPNLKIINQLVNNNTPKDPKDPKKDDVPGIDPAALQRNQEFMVIYIMPVITFFINSSFSAGLNLYFVTLSLFNLIRQIIISNYYATHVDKMLQDVADSDPTSSDGNPFNNIDSPVDVALVASNLPTTSIELTTKSPITIIDKTVKPKNDQANSKANKKNWKKNTNKKR
;
A
#
# COMPACT_ATOMS: atom_id res chain seq x y z
N MET A 1 29.39 -20.94 12.42
CA MET A 1 28.44 -19.79 12.42
C MET A 1 27.09 -20.33 12.89
N PRO A 2 26.36 -19.66 13.80
CA PRO A 2 24.99 -20.09 14.12
C PRO A 2 24.17 -20.16 12.83
N ASN A 3 23.30 -21.16 12.71
CA ASN A 3 22.43 -21.33 11.56
C ASN A 3 21.63 -20.03 11.33
N PRO A 4 21.52 -19.52 10.09
CA PRO A 4 20.69 -18.34 9.81
C PRO A 4 19.28 -18.42 10.40
N LEU A 5 18.71 -19.64 10.45
CA LEU A 5 17.41 -19.89 11.07
C LEU A 5 17.41 -19.67 12.59
N ASP A 6 18.46 -20.12 13.28
CA ASP A 6 18.61 -19.93 14.73
C ASP A 6 18.85 -18.45 15.07
N ALA A 7 19.64 -17.75 14.26
CA ALA A 7 19.86 -16.32 14.41
C ALA A 7 18.56 -15.53 14.20
N PHE A 8 17.76 -15.87 13.18
CA PHE A 8 16.45 -15.26 12.96
C PHE A 8 15.50 -15.55 14.11
N LYS A 9 15.42 -16.81 14.57
CA LYS A 9 14.58 -17.19 15.71
C LYS A 9 14.98 -16.41 16.96
N PHE A 10 16.26 -16.32 17.27
CA PHE A 10 16.76 -15.54 18.41
C PHE A 10 16.36 -14.06 18.32
N LEU A 11 16.49 -13.44 17.15
CA LEU A 11 16.07 -12.05 16.92
C LEU A 11 14.56 -11.88 17.06
N PHE A 12 13.77 -12.78 16.48
CA PHE A 12 12.31 -12.77 16.58
C PHE A 12 11.85 -12.91 18.03
N ASP A 13 12.42 -13.88 18.74
CA ASP A 13 12.08 -14.15 20.13
C ASP A 13 12.38 -12.92 21.01
N THR A 14 13.57 -12.35 20.84
CA THR A 14 14.07 -11.23 21.65
C THR A 14 13.37 -9.90 21.34
N LEU A 15 13.12 -9.59 20.07
CA LEU A 15 12.61 -8.28 19.65
C LEU A 15 11.09 -8.23 19.51
N VAL A 16 10.44 -9.36 19.28
CA VAL A 16 9.01 -9.42 18.98
C VAL A 16 8.27 -10.22 20.03
N TYR A 17 8.55 -11.52 20.13
CA TYR A 17 7.72 -12.44 20.90
C TYR A 17 7.74 -12.10 22.40
N TYR A 18 8.91 -12.04 23.05
CA TYR A 18 8.96 -11.79 24.48
C TYR A 18 8.50 -10.38 24.87
N PRO A 19 8.85 -9.29 24.15
CA PRO A 19 8.31 -7.97 24.44
C PRO A 19 6.78 -7.92 24.37
N GLN A 20 6.17 -8.56 23.37
CA GLN A 20 4.72 -8.61 23.24
C GLN A 20 4.07 -9.48 24.31
N LEU A 21 4.70 -10.59 24.70
CA LEU A 21 4.25 -11.43 25.81
C LEU A 21 4.29 -10.67 27.15
N ASN A 22 5.34 -9.90 27.40
CA ASN A 22 5.44 -9.06 28.60
C ASN A 22 4.37 -7.98 28.62
N LEU A 23 4.14 -7.32 27.47
CA LEU A 23 3.05 -6.34 27.34
C LEU A 23 1.70 -7.00 27.63
N LEU A 24 1.48 -8.22 27.15
CA LEU A 24 0.25 -8.96 27.43
C LEU A 24 0.10 -9.23 28.93
N GLN A 25 1.14 -9.73 29.60
CA GLN A 25 1.12 -9.98 31.05
C GLN A 25 0.87 -8.70 31.85
N PHE A 26 1.55 -7.62 31.47
CA PHE A 26 1.38 -6.30 32.09
C PHE A 26 -0.06 -5.81 31.97
N PHE A 27 -0.63 -5.83 30.76
CA PHE A 27 -2.02 -5.41 30.56
C PHE A 27 -3.02 -6.36 31.21
N PHE A 28 -2.75 -7.67 31.21
CA PHE A 28 -3.60 -8.64 31.90
C PHE A 28 -3.66 -8.38 33.41
N LYS A 29 -2.55 -8.02 34.05
CA LYS A 29 -2.54 -7.66 35.49
C LYS A 29 -3.39 -6.41 35.77
N PHE A 30 -3.49 -5.50 34.81
CA PHE A 30 -4.28 -4.28 34.93
C PHE A 30 -5.77 -4.52 34.65
N THR A 31 -6.09 -5.33 33.65
CA THR A 31 -7.48 -5.58 33.20
C THR A 31 -8.14 -6.77 33.89
N ASN A 32 -7.34 -7.70 34.44
CA ASN A 32 -7.74 -9.05 34.83
C ASN A 32 -8.49 -9.82 33.72
N ASP A 33 -8.31 -9.42 32.47
CA ASP A 33 -9.01 -9.97 31.32
C ASP A 33 -8.08 -10.01 30.10
N ILE A 34 -7.88 -11.22 29.58
CA ILE A 34 -6.97 -11.48 28.47
C ILE A 34 -7.48 -10.89 27.14
N GLY A 35 -8.79 -10.78 26.92
CA GLY A 35 -9.35 -10.17 25.72
C GLY A 35 -8.97 -8.69 25.65
N PHE A 36 -9.20 -7.94 26.73
CA PHE A 36 -8.76 -6.54 26.83
C PHE A 36 -7.24 -6.40 26.75
N ALA A 37 -6.49 -7.33 27.35
CA ALA A 37 -5.03 -7.33 27.26
C ALA A 37 -4.53 -7.47 25.81
N ILE A 38 -5.12 -8.39 25.03
CA ILE A 38 -4.80 -8.57 23.59
C ILE A 38 -5.08 -7.28 22.81
N ILE A 39 -6.21 -6.62 23.06
CA ILE A 39 -6.56 -5.34 22.42
C ILE A 39 -5.49 -4.27 22.70
N LEU A 40 -5.07 -4.14 23.97
CA LEU A 40 -4.09 -3.14 24.37
C LEU A 40 -2.70 -3.40 23.77
N VAL A 41 -2.25 -4.66 23.75
CA VAL A 41 -1.02 -5.05 23.05
C VAL A 41 -1.09 -4.65 21.57
N ALA A 42 -2.21 -4.96 20.91
CA ALA A 42 -2.41 -4.62 19.51
C ALA A 42 -2.31 -3.12 19.27
N ILE A 43 -2.95 -2.30 20.11
CA ILE A 43 -2.91 -0.83 20.00
C ILE A 43 -1.46 -0.32 20.15
N VAL A 44 -0.73 -0.77 21.16
CA VAL A 44 0.66 -0.34 21.40
C VAL A 44 1.56 -0.69 20.22
N VAL A 45 1.52 -1.93 19.74
CA VAL A 45 2.32 -2.36 18.58
C VAL A 45 1.99 -1.53 17.35
N ASN A 46 0.71 -1.26 17.10
CA ASN A 46 0.29 -0.48 15.94
C ASN A 46 0.67 1.01 16.04
N LEU A 47 0.69 1.59 17.25
CA LEU A 47 1.19 2.94 17.48
C LEU A 47 2.69 3.04 17.23
N LEU A 48 3.47 2.05 17.64
CA LEU A 48 4.92 1.99 17.36
C LEU A 48 5.20 1.94 15.85
N LEU A 49 4.39 1.21 15.10
CA LEU A 49 4.52 1.09 13.63
C LEU A 49 3.94 2.29 12.86
N TRP A 50 3.29 3.24 13.53
CA TRP A 50 2.60 4.35 12.88
C TRP A 50 3.47 5.12 11.89
N LYS A 51 4.72 5.45 12.29
CA LYS A 51 5.65 6.23 11.47
C LYS A 51 6.02 5.51 10.17
N VAL A 52 6.29 4.20 10.25
CA VAL A 52 6.66 3.37 9.10
C VAL A 52 5.49 3.30 8.11
N ILE A 53 4.29 3.04 8.63
CA ILE A 53 3.09 2.89 7.80
C ILE A 53 2.68 4.22 7.15
N SER A 54 2.80 5.33 7.89
CA SER A 54 2.55 6.67 7.37
C SER A 54 3.47 7.03 6.21
N GLY A 55 4.74 6.62 6.25
CA GLY A 55 5.71 6.86 5.16
C GLY A 55 5.32 6.17 3.84
N SER A 56 4.80 4.94 3.90
CA SER A 56 4.31 4.25 2.70
C SER A 56 3.03 4.86 2.17
N PHE A 57 2.17 5.39 3.04
CA PHE A 57 0.97 6.11 2.60
C PHE A 57 1.33 7.37 1.80
N ILE A 58 2.33 8.13 2.26
CA ILE A 58 2.86 9.31 1.54
C ILE A 58 3.32 8.92 0.13
N SER A 59 4.06 7.82 0.02
CA SER A 59 4.52 7.32 -1.27
C SER A 59 3.34 6.99 -2.20
N GLY A 60 2.27 6.39 -1.66
CA GLY A 60 1.03 6.13 -2.39
C GLY A 60 0.31 7.41 -2.86
N ILE A 61 0.28 8.46 -2.05
CA ILE A 61 -0.26 9.76 -2.47
C ILE A 61 0.56 10.36 -3.62
N LYS A 62 1.89 10.35 -3.53
CA LYS A 62 2.77 10.86 -4.59
C LYS A 62 2.54 10.12 -5.92
N MET A 63 2.35 8.80 -5.88
CA MET A 63 1.98 8.03 -7.07
C MET A 63 0.62 8.45 -7.64
N ARG A 64 -0.37 8.72 -6.78
CA ARG A 64 -1.68 9.23 -7.22
C ARG A 64 -1.57 10.62 -7.86
N ILE A 65 -0.69 11.48 -7.35
CA ILE A 65 -0.39 12.80 -7.94
C ILE A 65 0.19 12.65 -9.36
N LEU A 66 1.07 11.69 -9.58
CA LEU A 66 1.66 11.40 -10.90
C LEU A 66 0.71 10.63 -11.84
N GLY A 67 -0.52 10.32 -11.41
CA GLY A 67 -1.54 9.64 -12.20
C GLY A 67 -1.80 10.22 -13.60
N PRO A 68 -1.77 11.55 -13.83
CA PRO A 68 -1.91 12.12 -15.17
C PRO A 68 -0.73 11.77 -16.10
N GLN A 69 0.51 11.88 -15.63
CA GLN A 69 1.70 11.54 -16.42
C GLN A 69 1.81 10.03 -16.67
N MET A 70 1.42 9.23 -15.68
CA MET A 70 1.22 7.79 -15.82
C MET A 70 0.32 7.46 -17.00
N LYS A 71 -0.81 8.18 -17.11
CA LYS A 71 -1.78 7.98 -18.21
C LYS A 71 -1.20 8.37 -19.56
N LEU A 72 -0.45 9.48 -19.63
CA LEU A 72 0.21 9.91 -20.87
C LEU A 72 1.22 8.87 -21.37
N ILE A 73 2.06 8.32 -20.48
CA ILE A 73 2.99 7.23 -20.81
C ILE A 73 2.23 6.02 -21.33
N GLN A 74 1.15 5.62 -20.67
CA GLN A 74 0.36 4.46 -21.10
C GLN A 74 -0.35 4.71 -22.43
N ASP A 75 -0.83 5.93 -22.68
CA ASP A 75 -1.41 6.34 -23.96
C ASP A 75 -0.40 6.25 -25.11
N GLN A 76 0.88 6.57 -24.86
CA GLN A 76 1.98 6.44 -25.85
C GLN A 76 2.26 4.98 -26.25
N TYR A 77 2.14 4.05 -25.30
CA TYR A 77 2.47 2.63 -25.51
C TYR A 77 1.23 1.74 -25.62
N LYS A 78 0.08 2.29 -26.01
CA LYS A 78 -1.16 1.53 -26.18
C LYS A 78 -0.96 0.30 -27.09
N THR A 79 -1.50 -0.82 -26.63
CA THR A 79 -1.54 -2.09 -27.35
C THR A 79 -2.94 -2.33 -27.90
N THR A 80 -3.03 -2.70 -29.18
CA THR A 80 -4.30 -3.10 -29.80
C THR A 80 -4.40 -4.62 -29.85
N LYS A 81 -5.60 -5.17 -29.99
CA LYS A 81 -5.79 -6.62 -30.21
C LYS A 81 -5.17 -7.14 -31.50
N ASP A 82 -4.93 -6.25 -32.45
CA ASP A 82 -4.29 -6.57 -33.73
C ASP A 82 -2.75 -6.60 -33.62
N ASP A 83 -2.17 -6.12 -32.51
CA ASP A 83 -0.73 -6.21 -32.27
C ASP A 83 -0.31 -7.67 -32.06
N ALA A 84 0.82 -8.08 -32.63
CA ALA A 84 1.40 -9.39 -32.39
C ALA A 84 1.72 -9.59 -30.88
N PRO A 85 1.65 -10.82 -30.34
CA PRO A 85 1.92 -11.09 -28.92
C PRO A 85 3.27 -10.53 -28.41
N GLU A 86 4.31 -10.59 -29.25
CA GLU A 86 5.64 -10.03 -28.96
C GLU A 86 5.61 -8.50 -28.83
N VAL A 87 4.85 -7.82 -29.70
CA VAL A 87 4.69 -6.36 -29.68
C VAL A 87 3.92 -5.93 -28.43
N ILE A 88 2.87 -6.67 -28.05
CA ILE A 88 2.11 -6.44 -26.81
C ILE A 88 3.02 -6.56 -25.59
N MET A 89 3.83 -7.62 -25.53
CA MET A 89 4.78 -7.83 -24.43
C MET A 89 5.84 -6.72 -24.37
N THR A 90 6.38 -6.31 -25.52
CA THR A 90 7.41 -5.26 -25.60
C THR A 90 6.85 -3.90 -25.17
N LYS A 91 5.70 -3.50 -25.72
CA LYS A 91 5.03 -2.23 -25.36
C LYS A 91 4.63 -2.21 -23.88
N SER A 92 4.10 -3.31 -23.33
CA SER A 92 3.76 -3.39 -21.90
C SER A 92 4.99 -3.35 -20.99
N THR A 93 6.11 -3.93 -21.41
CA THR A 93 7.39 -3.85 -20.69
C THR A 93 7.98 -2.45 -20.74
N ALA A 94 7.95 -1.79 -21.90
CA ALA A 94 8.36 -0.40 -22.08
C ALA A 94 7.52 0.55 -21.22
N THR A 95 6.20 0.32 -21.17
CA THR A 95 5.28 1.03 -20.29
C THR A 95 5.68 0.89 -18.83
N ARG A 96 5.88 -0.34 -18.32
CA ARG A 96 6.31 -0.59 -16.93
C ARG A 96 7.66 0.08 -16.62
N LYS A 97 8.60 0.05 -17.56
CA LYS A 97 9.93 0.69 -17.41
C LYS A 97 9.82 2.22 -17.36
N ALA A 98 9.06 2.83 -18.26
CA ALA A 98 8.82 4.27 -18.31
C ALA A 98 8.15 4.78 -17.03
N ILE A 99 7.15 4.04 -16.55
CA ILE A 99 6.49 4.28 -15.25
C ILE A 99 7.49 4.19 -14.09
N GLY A 100 8.36 3.19 -14.09
CA GLY A 100 9.40 3.03 -13.08
C GLY A 100 10.41 4.19 -13.08
N GLN A 101 10.82 4.65 -14.26
CA GLN A 101 11.71 5.82 -14.42
C GLN A 101 11.05 7.10 -13.92
N LEU A 102 9.76 7.30 -14.23
CA LEU A 102 8.99 8.44 -13.72
C LEU A 102 9.00 8.46 -12.18
N TYR A 103 8.75 7.32 -11.53
CA TYR A 103 8.80 7.23 -10.07
C TYR A 103 10.21 7.47 -9.51
N ALA A 104 11.25 6.92 -10.15
CA ALA A 104 12.63 7.13 -9.75
C ALA A 104 13.02 8.61 -9.84
N LYS A 105 12.60 9.29 -10.91
CA LYS A 105 12.84 10.72 -11.15
C LYS A 105 12.25 11.60 -10.05
N HIS A 106 11.04 11.29 -9.58
CA HIS A 106 10.39 12.01 -8.49
C HIS A 106 10.77 11.50 -7.09
N GLY A 107 11.81 10.66 -6.97
CA GLY A 107 12.29 10.13 -5.69
C GLY A 107 11.26 9.27 -4.95
N ILE A 108 10.27 8.72 -5.66
CA ILE A 108 9.22 7.89 -5.06
C ILE A 108 9.80 6.51 -4.79
N LYS A 109 9.84 6.14 -3.51
CA LYS A 109 10.28 4.82 -3.07
C LYS A 109 9.17 3.79 -3.28
N THR A 110 9.07 3.25 -4.50
CA THR A 110 8.11 2.19 -4.85
C THR A 110 8.25 0.95 -3.98
N GLY A 111 9.45 0.70 -3.42
CA GLY A 111 9.70 -0.40 -2.49
C GLY A 111 9.26 -0.18 -1.03
N SER A 112 8.80 1.01 -0.65
CA SER A 112 8.39 1.32 0.73
C SER A 112 7.25 0.41 1.21
N PHE A 113 6.37 0.00 0.30
CA PHE A 113 5.26 -0.90 0.61
C PHE A 113 5.74 -2.27 1.13
N PHE A 114 6.85 -2.81 0.60
CA PHE A 114 7.39 -4.09 1.07
C PHE A 114 7.87 -4.01 2.51
N TRP A 115 8.49 -2.90 2.92
CA TRP A 115 8.91 -2.72 4.31
C TRP A 115 7.73 -2.64 5.26
N VAL A 116 6.66 -1.95 4.86
CA VAL A 116 5.42 -1.94 5.65
C VAL A 116 4.84 -3.33 5.78
N LEU A 117 4.73 -4.09 4.69
CA LEU A 117 4.23 -5.45 4.74
C LEU A 117 5.13 -6.34 5.61
N PHE A 118 6.45 -6.23 5.47
CA PHE A 118 7.42 -6.99 6.26
C PHE A 118 7.25 -6.71 7.75
N PHE A 119 7.31 -5.45 8.18
CA PHE A 119 7.13 -5.10 9.59
C PHE A 119 5.73 -5.45 10.09
N GLN A 120 4.70 -5.25 9.26
CA GLN A 120 3.34 -5.65 9.61
C GLN A 120 3.25 -7.16 9.90
N LEU A 121 3.79 -8.01 9.01
CA LEU A 121 3.78 -9.45 9.19
C LEU A 121 4.71 -9.89 10.33
N PHE A 122 5.88 -9.27 10.48
CA PHE A 122 6.86 -9.59 11.52
C PHE A 122 6.32 -9.34 12.92
N PHE A 123 5.63 -8.21 13.14
CA PHE A 123 5.01 -7.94 14.44
C PHE A 123 3.66 -8.64 14.62
N ALA A 124 2.89 -8.85 13.55
CA ALA A 124 1.63 -9.60 13.62
C ALA A 124 1.87 -11.09 13.92
N SER A 125 2.94 -11.69 13.39
CA SER A 125 3.32 -13.06 13.73
C SER A 125 3.71 -13.16 15.20
N GLY A 126 4.35 -12.14 15.77
CA GLY A 126 4.54 -12.03 17.22
C GLY A 126 3.25 -12.21 18.01
N VAL A 127 2.21 -11.42 17.69
CA VAL A 127 0.93 -11.46 18.39
C VAL A 127 0.26 -12.81 18.17
N PHE A 128 0.35 -13.36 16.96
CA PHE A 128 -0.10 -14.70 16.64
C PHE A 128 0.55 -15.77 17.53
N TYR A 129 1.88 -15.76 17.67
CA TYR A 129 2.60 -16.69 18.52
C TYR A 129 2.22 -16.52 20.00
N VAL A 130 2.13 -15.28 20.48
CA VAL A 130 1.71 -14.99 21.86
C VAL A 130 0.30 -15.53 22.13
N VAL A 131 -0.68 -15.17 21.30
CA VAL A 131 -2.07 -15.59 21.49
C VAL A 131 -2.22 -17.10 21.40
N ASN A 132 -1.54 -17.76 20.46
CA ASN A 132 -1.60 -19.22 20.35
C ASN A 132 -0.92 -19.93 21.52
N ASN A 133 0.22 -19.44 21.99
CA ASN A 133 0.88 -20.00 23.16
C ASN A 133 0.00 -19.84 24.41
N VAL A 134 -0.70 -18.71 24.54
CA VAL A 134 -1.68 -18.52 25.61
C VAL A 134 -2.88 -19.45 25.46
N ALA A 135 -3.44 -19.59 24.26
CA ALA A 135 -4.53 -20.53 24.00
C ALA A 135 -4.16 -21.98 24.33
N ASN A 136 -2.93 -22.39 24.01
CA ASN A 136 -2.43 -23.72 24.35
C ASN A 136 -2.20 -23.87 25.86
N SER A 137 -1.67 -22.84 26.53
CA SER A 137 -1.49 -22.86 27.99
C SER A 137 -2.81 -23.01 28.74
N ILE A 138 -3.90 -22.44 28.20
CA ILE A 138 -5.26 -22.58 28.73
C ILE A 138 -5.73 -24.04 28.61
N LYS A 139 -5.49 -24.68 27.46
CA LYS A 139 -5.88 -26.08 27.22
C LYS A 139 -5.13 -27.05 28.12
N ASP A 140 -3.84 -26.84 28.29
CA ASP A 140 -2.97 -27.74 29.04
C ASP A 140 -2.86 -27.38 30.53
N SER A 141 -3.55 -26.31 30.97
CA SER A 141 -3.46 -25.75 32.33
C SER A 141 -2.01 -25.47 32.76
N THR A 142 -1.16 -25.05 31.81
CA THR A 142 0.27 -24.79 32.03
C THR A 142 0.54 -23.32 32.29
N THR A 143 1.66 -23.04 32.97
CA THR A 143 2.14 -21.67 33.17
C THR A 143 3.02 -21.23 32.01
N ILE A 144 2.82 -20.00 31.53
CA ILE A 144 3.77 -19.39 30.59
C ILE A 144 4.85 -18.68 31.40
N LYS A 145 6.08 -19.20 31.31
CA LYS A 145 7.26 -18.55 31.91
C LYS A 145 7.61 -17.29 31.10
N GLY A 146 7.60 -16.13 31.76
CA GLY A 146 8.14 -14.89 31.19
C GLY A 146 9.66 -14.90 31.31
N ILE A 147 10.39 -14.50 30.26
CA ILE A 147 11.86 -14.58 30.24
C ILE A 147 12.55 -13.38 30.93
N TYR A 148 11.77 -12.49 31.56
CA TYR A 148 12.31 -11.28 32.19
C TYR A 148 11.89 -11.10 33.66
N GLU A 149 11.97 -12.17 34.45
CA GLU A 149 11.89 -12.11 35.93
C GLU A 149 12.69 -10.94 36.50
N ASN A 150 13.88 -10.70 35.96
CA ASN A 150 14.82 -9.69 36.47
C ASN A 150 14.49 -8.23 36.12
N ILE A 151 13.67 -7.95 35.09
CA ILE A 151 13.37 -6.56 34.68
C ILE A 151 12.02 -6.10 35.22
N PHE A 152 11.03 -6.99 35.27
CA PHE A 152 9.67 -6.63 35.63
C PHE A 152 9.07 -7.47 36.78
N GLY A 153 9.84 -8.41 37.34
CA GLY A 153 9.36 -9.27 38.44
C GLY A 153 8.29 -10.28 38.03
N PHE A 154 8.19 -10.62 36.73
CA PHE A 154 7.19 -11.56 36.21
C PHE A 154 7.74 -12.99 36.19
N SER A 155 7.43 -13.79 37.22
CA SER A 155 7.90 -15.19 37.32
C SER A 155 7.07 -16.17 36.51
N SER A 156 5.74 -16.05 36.59
CA SER A 156 4.81 -16.85 35.81
C SER A 156 3.43 -16.22 35.85
N THR A 157 2.68 -16.31 34.75
CA THR A 157 1.27 -15.90 34.71
C THR A 157 0.42 -17.07 34.25
N VAL A 158 -0.66 -17.33 34.98
CA VAL A 158 -1.72 -18.24 34.56
C VAL A 158 -2.80 -17.39 33.92
N PHE A 159 -3.14 -17.68 32.67
CA PHE A 159 -4.25 -17.04 31.98
C PHE A 159 -5.49 -17.92 32.13
N PRO A 160 -6.59 -17.40 32.71
CA PRO A 160 -7.84 -18.15 32.80
C PRO A 160 -8.42 -18.39 31.41
N SER A 161 -9.27 -19.41 31.29
CA SER A 161 -10.10 -19.56 30.09
C SER A 161 -11.15 -18.45 30.06
N GLY A 162 -11.25 -17.79 28.91
CA GLY A 162 -12.17 -16.66 28.71
C GLY A 162 -11.47 -15.31 28.62
N GLY A 163 -12.11 -14.35 27.97
CA GLY A 163 -11.69 -12.95 27.83
C GLY A 163 -12.88 -12.08 27.40
N LEU A 164 -12.66 -10.78 27.22
CA LEU A 164 -13.71 -9.77 27.06
C LEU A 164 -14.90 -10.06 28.01
N ASN A 165 -14.56 -10.24 29.28
CA ASN A 165 -15.40 -10.63 30.41
C ASN A 165 -16.37 -11.79 30.08
N ASN A 166 -15.80 -12.93 29.66
CA ASN A 166 -16.45 -14.21 29.34
C ASN A 166 -17.34 -14.25 28.09
N LEU A 167 -17.43 -13.16 27.33
CA LEU A 167 -18.14 -13.17 26.04
C LEU A 167 -17.47 -14.08 25.02
N ILE A 168 -16.16 -14.28 25.14
CA ILE A 168 -15.37 -15.08 24.21
C ILE A 168 -14.42 -16.01 24.96
N LYS A 169 -14.30 -17.25 24.46
CA LYS A 169 -13.22 -18.17 24.82
C LYS A 169 -12.10 -17.98 23.82
N ILE A 170 -10.98 -17.43 24.29
CA ILE A 170 -9.82 -17.05 23.47
C ILE A 170 -9.25 -18.23 22.68
N ASP A 171 -9.30 -19.43 23.26
CA ASP A 171 -8.79 -20.69 22.71
C ASP A 171 -9.79 -21.43 21.80
N ALA A 172 -11.05 -21.00 21.80
CA ALA A 172 -12.09 -21.59 20.96
C ALA A 172 -12.01 -21.09 19.51
N PRO A 173 -12.56 -21.85 18.54
CA PRO A 173 -12.68 -21.39 17.16
C PRO A 173 -13.50 -20.10 17.03
N SER A 174 -13.10 -19.20 16.13
CA SER A 174 -13.84 -17.96 15.86
C SER A 174 -15.26 -18.19 15.35
N THR A 175 -15.53 -19.35 14.73
CA THR A 175 -16.86 -19.72 14.24
C THR A 175 -17.90 -19.83 15.34
N ASN A 176 -17.50 -20.05 16.60
CA ASN A 176 -18.41 -20.01 17.75
C ASN A 176 -18.88 -18.57 18.06
N TYR A 177 -18.19 -17.56 17.53
CA TYR A 177 -18.42 -16.14 17.76
C TYR A 177 -18.48 -15.40 16.42
N LEU A 178 -19.43 -15.77 15.55
CA LEU A 178 -19.53 -15.23 14.18
C LEU A 178 -19.56 -13.70 14.09
N TRP A 179 -19.99 -13.01 15.15
CA TRP A 179 -19.93 -11.55 15.22
C TRP A 179 -18.50 -11.00 15.05
N LEU A 180 -17.45 -11.74 15.46
CA LEU A 180 -16.04 -11.33 15.29
C LEU A 180 -15.62 -11.32 13.81
N PRO A 181 -15.69 -12.44 13.04
CA PRO A 181 -15.43 -12.41 11.60
C PRO A 181 -16.33 -11.43 10.82
N VAL A 182 -17.61 -11.32 11.20
CA VAL A 182 -18.54 -10.36 10.56
C VAL A 182 -18.09 -8.92 10.82
N LEU A 183 -17.69 -8.59 12.05
CA LEU A 183 -17.19 -7.26 12.38
C LEU A 183 -15.89 -6.95 11.61
N SER A 184 -14.98 -7.91 11.48
CA SER A 184 -13.79 -7.78 10.63
C SER A 184 -14.14 -7.53 9.15
N LEU A 185 -15.15 -8.22 8.61
CA LEU A 185 -15.66 -7.97 7.25
C LEU A 185 -16.18 -6.54 7.13
N VAL A 186 -17.03 -6.10 8.06
CA VAL A 186 -17.60 -4.75 8.04
C VAL A 186 -16.50 -3.70 8.11
N LEU A 187 -15.54 -3.84 9.02
CA LEU A 187 -14.40 -2.92 9.14
C LEU A 187 -13.52 -2.91 7.89
N SER A 188 -13.27 -4.07 7.27
CA SER A 188 -12.52 -4.19 6.02
C SER A 188 -13.25 -3.52 4.85
N TYR A 189 -14.57 -3.70 4.75
CA TYR A 189 -15.42 -3.02 3.77
C TYR A 189 -15.39 -1.51 3.97
N LEU A 190 -15.56 -1.03 5.20
CA LEU A 190 -15.50 0.39 5.53
C LEU A 190 -14.14 0.98 5.23
N TYR A 191 -13.05 0.26 5.50
CA TYR A 191 -11.69 0.65 5.12
C TYR A 191 -11.56 0.85 3.62
N GLY A 192 -12.04 -0.12 2.81
CA GLY A 192 -12.03 -0.02 1.35
C GLY A 192 -12.88 1.15 0.84
N ARG A 193 -14.14 1.24 1.29
CA ARG A 193 -15.05 2.33 0.92
C ARG A 193 -14.47 3.68 1.28
N TYR A 194 -13.90 3.81 2.46
CA TYR A 194 -13.28 5.05 2.88
C TYR A 194 -12.09 5.39 1.99
N THR A 195 -11.17 4.46 1.76
CA THR A 195 -9.95 4.71 0.96
C THR A 195 -10.26 5.21 -0.45
N PHE A 196 -11.26 4.65 -1.12
CA PHE A 196 -11.56 4.98 -2.51
C PHE A 196 -12.63 6.05 -2.70
N HIS A 197 -13.64 6.13 -1.82
CA HIS A 197 -14.81 6.99 -2.04
C HIS A 197 -14.98 8.11 -1.02
N TRP A 198 -14.67 7.87 0.26
CA TRP A 198 -14.93 8.86 1.32
C TRP A 198 -13.70 9.66 1.72
N ALA A 199 -12.49 9.18 1.38
CA ALA A 199 -11.27 9.92 1.61
C ALA A 199 -11.33 11.25 0.84
N PRO A 200 -10.92 12.36 1.47
CA PRO A 200 -10.95 13.66 0.84
C PRO A 200 -10.16 13.66 -0.47
N ASN A 201 -10.82 14.15 -1.53
CA ASN A 201 -10.20 14.29 -2.83
C ASN A 201 -9.06 15.32 -2.77
N LEU A 202 -7.87 14.91 -3.19
CA LEU A 202 -6.72 15.80 -3.35
C LEU A 202 -7.03 16.76 -4.51
N LYS A 203 -7.52 17.96 -4.19
CA LYS A 203 -8.13 18.94 -5.13
C LYS A 203 -7.30 19.24 -6.38
N ILE A 204 -5.98 19.07 -6.30
CA ILE A 204 -5.02 19.44 -7.35
C ILE A 204 -4.91 18.35 -8.43
N ILE A 205 -5.24 17.10 -8.11
CA ILE A 205 -5.33 16.01 -9.09
C ILE A 205 -6.39 16.35 -10.16
N ASN A 206 -7.54 16.89 -9.76
CA ASN A 206 -8.63 17.19 -10.68
C ASN A 206 -8.35 18.39 -11.60
N GLN A 207 -7.51 19.35 -11.19
CA GLN A 207 -7.17 20.52 -12.02
C GLN A 207 -6.24 20.16 -13.20
N LEU A 208 -5.47 19.09 -13.09
CA LEU A 208 -4.58 18.60 -14.15
C LEU A 208 -5.22 17.46 -14.94
N VAL A 209 -6.03 16.62 -14.28
CA VAL A 209 -6.85 15.60 -14.95
C VAL A 209 -7.86 16.26 -15.88
N ASN A 210 -8.64 17.26 -15.44
CA ASN A 210 -9.70 17.84 -16.28
C ASN A 210 -9.22 18.64 -17.50
N ASN A 211 -7.95 19.04 -17.56
CA ASN A 211 -7.42 19.79 -18.69
C ASN A 211 -6.88 18.88 -19.81
N ASN A 212 -6.51 17.62 -19.50
CA ASN A 212 -5.92 16.68 -20.46
C ASN A 212 -6.63 15.30 -20.55
N THR A 213 -7.68 15.04 -19.76
CA THR A 213 -8.52 13.86 -19.97
C THR A 213 -9.66 14.17 -20.95
N PRO A 214 -9.89 13.32 -21.97
CA PRO A 214 -11.08 13.43 -22.81
C PRO A 214 -12.34 13.39 -21.92
N LYS A 215 -13.24 14.35 -22.13
CA LYS A 215 -14.47 14.61 -21.34
C LYS A 215 -15.57 13.55 -21.46
N ASP A 216 -15.25 12.32 -21.87
CA ASP A 216 -16.26 11.29 -22.08
C ASP A 216 -15.70 9.93 -21.65
N PRO A 217 -16.31 9.24 -20.67
CA PRO A 217 -16.07 7.82 -20.46
C PRO A 217 -16.77 7.06 -21.60
N LYS A 218 -16.28 7.23 -22.84
CA LYS A 218 -16.62 6.27 -23.89
C LYS A 218 -16.14 4.92 -23.39
N ASP A 219 -17.07 3.96 -23.39
CA ASP A 219 -16.82 2.56 -23.10
C ASP A 219 -15.41 2.18 -23.55
N PRO A 220 -14.61 1.47 -22.71
CA PRO A 220 -13.34 0.94 -23.17
C PRO A 220 -13.64 0.22 -24.48
N LYS A 221 -13.03 0.68 -25.57
CA LYS A 221 -13.33 0.10 -26.88
C LYS A 221 -13.14 -1.39 -26.73
N LYS A 222 -14.09 -2.16 -27.26
CA LYS A 222 -14.15 -3.62 -27.19
C LYS A 222 -12.90 -4.29 -27.80
N ASP A 223 -11.92 -3.51 -28.25
CA ASP A 223 -10.74 -3.84 -29.04
C ASP A 223 -9.42 -3.59 -28.27
N ASP A 224 -9.49 -3.07 -27.03
CA ASP A 224 -8.33 -2.93 -26.14
C ASP A 224 -8.03 -4.27 -25.44
N VAL A 225 -6.75 -4.64 -25.32
CA VAL A 225 -6.33 -5.87 -24.63
C VAL A 225 -6.59 -5.74 -23.12
N PRO A 226 -7.31 -6.69 -22.48
CA PRO A 226 -7.55 -6.67 -21.04
C PRO A 226 -6.22 -6.71 -20.27
N GLY A 227 -5.91 -5.68 -19.49
CA GLY A 227 -4.73 -5.62 -18.62
C GLY A 227 -3.83 -4.38 -18.77
N ILE A 228 -4.10 -3.48 -19.72
CA ILE A 228 -3.28 -2.28 -20.00
C ILE A 228 -4.10 -0.96 -19.93
N ASP A 229 -5.36 -0.99 -19.46
CA ASP A 229 -6.12 0.23 -19.13
C ASP A 229 -5.89 0.60 -17.64
N PRO A 230 -5.30 1.77 -17.32
CA PRO A 230 -5.07 2.21 -15.93
C PRO A 230 -6.38 2.39 -15.17
N ALA A 231 -7.44 2.82 -15.86
CA ALA A 231 -8.74 2.98 -15.25
C ALA A 231 -9.35 1.61 -14.94
N ALA A 232 -9.17 0.60 -15.80
CA ALA A 232 -9.58 -0.77 -15.52
C ALA A 232 -8.77 -1.39 -14.37
N LEU A 233 -7.45 -1.17 -14.34
CA LEU A 233 -6.61 -1.64 -13.23
C LEU A 233 -7.05 -1.01 -11.90
N GLN A 234 -7.29 0.30 -11.88
CA GLN A 234 -7.76 1.00 -10.69
C GLN A 234 -9.16 0.53 -10.26
N ARG A 235 -10.10 0.39 -11.21
CA ARG A 235 -11.44 -0.16 -10.94
C ARG A 235 -11.37 -1.59 -10.40
N ASN A 236 -10.50 -2.43 -10.95
CA ASN A 236 -10.30 -3.80 -10.47
C ASN A 236 -9.71 -3.81 -9.06
N GLN A 237 -8.72 -2.96 -8.78
CA GLN A 237 -8.16 -2.81 -7.43
C GLN A 237 -9.21 -2.31 -6.44
N GLU A 238 -10.01 -1.32 -6.82
CA GLU A 238 -11.10 -0.79 -6.03
C GLU A 238 -12.14 -1.89 -5.73
N PHE A 239 -12.58 -2.62 -6.76
CA PHE A 239 -13.53 -3.72 -6.61
C PHE A 239 -12.97 -4.81 -5.68
N MET A 240 -11.71 -5.18 -5.85
CA MET A 240 -11.06 -6.17 -5.00
C MET A 240 -10.99 -5.71 -3.55
N VAL A 241 -10.57 -4.48 -3.28
CA VAL A 241 -10.42 -3.99 -1.90
C VAL A 241 -11.77 -3.75 -1.22
N ILE A 242 -12.78 -3.28 -1.95
CA ILE A 242 -14.10 -3.00 -1.38
C ILE A 242 -14.94 -4.26 -1.21
N TYR A 243 -14.92 -5.19 -2.17
CA TYR A 243 -15.87 -6.31 -2.18
C TYR A 243 -15.21 -7.66 -1.94
N ILE A 244 -14.06 -7.94 -2.57
CA ILE A 244 -13.42 -9.26 -2.47
C ILE A 244 -12.65 -9.42 -1.16
N MET A 245 -11.84 -8.43 -0.78
CA MET A 245 -11.00 -8.47 0.41
C MET A 245 -11.79 -8.65 1.70
N PRO A 246 -12.94 -7.99 1.92
CA PRO A 246 -13.75 -8.23 3.12
C PRO A 246 -14.27 -9.67 3.21
N VAL A 247 -14.63 -10.28 2.08
CA VAL A 247 -15.06 -11.68 2.02
C VAL A 247 -13.89 -12.61 2.34
N ILE A 248 -12.73 -12.42 1.71
CA ILE A 248 -11.52 -13.19 2.02
C ILE A 248 -11.16 -13.03 3.51
N THR A 249 -11.20 -11.81 4.02
CA THR A 249 -10.92 -11.47 5.42
C THR A 249 -11.86 -12.20 6.37
N PHE A 250 -13.15 -12.31 6.03
CA PHE A 250 -14.12 -13.07 6.82
C PHE A 250 -13.72 -14.55 6.93
N PHE A 251 -13.39 -15.20 5.82
CA PHE A 251 -12.99 -16.62 5.83
C PHE A 251 -11.69 -16.85 6.57
N ILE A 252 -10.66 -16.02 6.31
CA ILE A 252 -9.38 -16.10 7.01
C ILE A 252 -9.58 -15.97 8.52
N ASN A 253 -10.33 -14.97 8.97
CA ASN A 253 -10.59 -14.75 10.39
C ASN A 253 -11.45 -15.86 11.02
N SER A 254 -12.33 -16.48 10.23
CA SER A 254 -13.12 -17.64 10.68
C SER A 254 -12.27 -18.89 10.87
N SER A 255 -11.13 -19.01 10.19
CA SER A 255 -10.18 -20.13 10.34
C SER A 255 -9.32 -20.07 11.61
N PHE A 256 -9.33 -18.95 12.34
CA PHE A 256 -8.48 -18.73 13.51
C PHE A 256 -9.22 -18.84 14.85
N SER A 257 -8.49 -18.89 15.96
CA SER A 257 -9.07 -18.80 17.31
C SER A 257 -9.72 -17.45 17.55
N ALA A 258 -10.71 -17.39 18.46
CA ALA A 258 -11.45 -16.18 18.75
C ALA A 258 -10.54 -15.07 19.31
N GLY A 259 -9.53 -15.43 20.11
CA GLY A 259 -8.52 -14.50 20.61
C GLY A 259 -7.70 -13.84 19.51
N LEU A 260 -7.34 -14.61 18.48
CA LEU A 260 -6.57 -14.10 17.36
C LEU A 260 -7.43 -13.24 16.42
N ASN A 261 -8.70 -13.59 16.24
CA ASN A 261 -9.64 -12.77 15.50
C ASN A 261 -9.94 -11.44 16.21
N LEU A 262 -10.02 -11.42 17.55
CA LEU A 262 -10.13 -10.19 18.32
C LEU A 262 -8.97 -9.22 18.02
N TYR A 263 -7.75 -9.76 17.88
CA TYR A 263 -6.61 -8.98 17.42
C TYR A 263 -6.85 -8.42 16.01
N PHE A 264 -7.32 -9.22 15.05
CA PHE A 264 -7.60 -8.76 13.68
C PHE A 264 -8.72 -7.71 13.59
N VAL A 265 -9.77 -7.81 14.41
CA VAL A 265 -10.80 -6.78 14.55
C VAL A 265 -10.17 -5.46 15.01
N THR A 266 -9.37 -5.51 16.08
CA THR A 266 -8.69 -4.34 16.64
C THR A 266 -7.75 -3.71 15.61
N LEU A 267 -6.99 -4.55 14.90
CA LEU A 267 -6.11 -4.12 13.82
C LEU A 267 -6.88 -3.45 12.68
N SER A 268 -8.03 -4.01 12.28
CA SER A 268 -8.87 -3.46 11.22
C SER A 268 -9.45 -2.11 11.60
N LEU A 269 -9.92 -1.97 12.85
CA LEU A 269 -10.39 -0.69 13.39
C LEU A 269 -9.28 0.36 13.41
N PHE A 270 -8.08 -0.01 13.88
CA PHE A 270 -6.95 0.90 13.91
C PHE A 270 -6.51 1.33 12.50
N ASN A 271 -6.51 0.40 11.54
CA ASN A 271 -6.22 0.70 10.14
C ASN A 271 -7.22 1.70 9.56
N LEU A 272 -8.51 1.56 9.84
CA LEU A 272 -9.55 2.50 9.43
C LEU A 272 -9.35 3.89 10.07
N ILE A 273 -9.18 3.94 11.40
CA ILE A 273 -8.96 5.21 12.12
C ILE A 273 -7.70 5.92 11.58
N ARG A 274 -6.61 5.18 11.42
CA ARG A 274 -5.36 5.71 10.86
C ARG A 274 -5.58 6.22 9.44
N GLN A 275 -6.25 5.46 8.59
CA GLN A 275 -6.56 5.87 7.22
C GLN A 275 -7.33 7.19 7.20
N ILE A 276 -8.31 7.35 8.11
CA ILE A 276 -9.08 8.60 8.26
C ILE A 276 -8.18 9.75 8.66
N ILE A 277 -7.38 9.59 9.72
CA ILE A 277 -6.48 10.63 10.23
C ILE A 277 -5.49 11.06 9.15
N ILE A 278 -4.82 10.09 8.53
CA ILE A 278 -3.77 10.32 7.55
C ILE A 278 -4.35 10.99 6.29
N SER A 279 -5.46 10.49 5.74
CA SER A 279 -6.06 11.07 4.54
C SER A 279 -6.50 12.52 4.76
N ASN A 280 -7.07 12.81 5.93
CA ASN A 280 -7.55 14.14 6.28
C ASN A 280 -6.38 15.11 6.53
N TYR A 281 -5.35 14.66 7.23
CA TYR A 281 -4.13 15.44 7.43
C TYR A 281 -3.46 15.83 6.10
N TYR A 282 -3.40 14.91 5.13
CA TYR A 282 -2.76 15.22 3.85
C TYR A 282 -3.62 16.01 2.88
N ALA A 283 -4.95 15.89 2.95
CA ALA A 283 -5.84 16.74 2.16
C ALA A 283 -5.70 18.23 2.48
N THR A 284 -5.22 18.60 3.66
CA THR A 284 -4.90 19.99 4.03
C THR A 284 -3.46 20.39 3.70
N HIS A 285 -2.57 19.43 3.40
CA HIS A 285 -1.15 19.64 3.15
C HIS A 285 -0.70 19.25 1.72
N VAL A 286 -1.65 19.18 0.78
CA VAL A 286 -1.38 18.76 -0.61
C VAL A 286 -0.34 19.66 -1.28
N ASP A 287 -0.33 20.95 -0.99
CA ASP A 287 0.61 21.91 -1.57
C ASP A 287 2.07 21.56 -1.24
N LYS A 288 2.35 21.15 0.00
CA LYS A 288 3.68 20.69 0.40
C LYS A 288 4.08 19.42 -0.35
N MET A 289 3.14 18.50 -0.56
CA MET A 289 3.42 17.25 -1.29
C MET A 289 3.70 17.49 -2.77
N LEU A 290 3.01 18.45 -3.38
CA LEU A 290 3.28 18.84 -4.76
C LEU A 290 4.63 19.51 -4.90
N GLN A 291 4.97 20.38 -3.94
CA GLN A 291 6.28 20.98 -3.88
C GLN A 291 7.37 19.91 -3.71
N ASP A 292 7.19 18.95 -2.79
CA ASP A 292 8.13 17.83 -2.60
C ASP A 292 8.30 16.96 -3.86
N VAL A 293 7.26 16.84 -4.70
CA VAL A 293 7.32 16.09 -5.97
C VAL A 293 7.98 16.93 -7.08
N ALA A 294 7.84 18.26 -7.03
CA ALA A 294 8.47 19.18 -7.96
C ALA A 294 9.97 19.33 -7.66
N ASP A 295 10.32 19.51 -6.39
CA ASP A 295 11.69 19.68 -5.91
C ASP A 295 12.51 18.38 -6.04
N SER A 296 11.85 17.23 -6.07
CA SER A 296 12.53 15.94 -6.27
C SER A 296 12.91 15.65 -7.72
N ASP A 297 12.36 16.39 -8.69
CA ASP A 297 12.69 16.25 -10.11
C ASP A 297 13.94 17.10 -10.46
N PRO A 298 15.09 16.47 -10.77
CA PRO A 298 16.34 17.19 -11.10
C PRO A 298 16.28 18.00 -12.41
N THR A 299 15.25 17.79 -13.23
CA THR A 299 15.00 18.55 -14.46
C THR A 299 14.00 19.70 -14.26
N SER A 300 13.41 19.87 -13.07
CA SER A 300 12.42 20.93 -12.79
C SER A 300 13.06 22.30 -12.65
N SER A 301 12.89 23.14 -13.68
CA SER A 301 13.38 24.54 -13.70
C SER A 301 12.30 25.58 -13.36
N ASP A 302 11.04 25.15 -13.25
CA ASP A 302 9.88 26.03 -13.13
C ASP A 302 9.05 25.86 -11.86
N GLY A 303 9.36 24.86 -11.01
CA GLY A 303 8.62 24.55 -9.79
C GLY A 303 7.24 23.96 -10.07
N ASN A 304 7.01 23.45 -11.29
CA ASN A 304 5.82 22.71 -11.66
C ASN A 304 6.17 21.21 -11.77
N PRO A 305 5.59 20.34 -10.93
CA PRO A 305 5.89 18.90 -10.96
C PRO A 305 5.44 18.20 -12.25
N PHE A 306 4.71 18.90 -13.12
CA PHE A 306 4.05 18.31 -14.28
C PHE A 306 4.70 18.63 -15.64
N ASN A 307 5.66 19.57 -15.69
CA ASN A 307 6.15 20.13 -16.96
C ASN A 307 7.36 19.41 -17.57
N ASN A 308 7.93 18.38 -16.92
CA ASN A 308 9.08 17.62 -17.43
C ASN A 308 8.74 16.18 -17.78
N ILE A 309 7.89 16.01 -18.80
CA ILE A 309 7.75 14.71 -19.45
C ILE A 309 9.00 14.54 -20.33
N ASP A 310 9.97 13.75 -19.89
CA ASP A 310 11.15 13.43 -20.68
C ASP A 310 10.76 12.72 -21.98
N SER A 311 11.68 12.73 -22.95
CA SER A 311 11.56 12.03 -24.23
C SER A 311 11.04 10.59 -24.07
N PRO A 312 10.25 10.07 -25.03
CA PRO A 312 9.71 8.72 -24.96
C PRO A 312 10.80 7.67 -24.72
N VAL A 313 10.53 6.68 -23.87
CA VAL A 313 11.40 5.50 -23.71
C VAL A 313 11.48 4.76 -25.04
N ASP A 314 12.70 4.55 -25.54
CA ASP A 314 12.95 3.84 -26.79
C ASP A 314 12.50 2.37 -26.68
N VAL A 315 11.44 2.05 -27.42
CA VAL A 315 10.82 0.71 -27.46
C VAL A 315 11.79 -0.33 -28.04
N ALA A 316 12.64 0.06 -28.99
CA ALA A 316 13.61 -0.83 -29.61
C ALA A 316 14.72 -1.21 -28.63
N LEU A 317 15.16 -0.25 -27.82
CA LEU A 317 16.12 -0.50 -26.73
C LEU A 317 15.53 -1.38 -25.61
N VAL A 318 14.21 -1.33 -25.38
CA VAL A 318 13.56 -2.23 -24.43
C VAL A 318 13.46 -3.64 -25.00
N ALA A 319 13.14 -3.79 -26.29
CA ALA A 319 13.10 -5.07 -26.99
C ALA A 319 14.47 -5.77 -26.99
N SER A 320 15.56 -5.02 -27.18
CA SER A 320 16.93 -5.56 -27.20
C SER A 320 17.43 -6.07 -25.85
N ASN A 321 16.76 -5.69 -24.74
CA ASN A 321 17.12 -6.08 -23.38
C ASN A 321 16.22 -7.20 -22.82
N LEU A 322 15.29 -7.74 -23.62
CA LEU A 322 14.52 -8.91 -23.25
C LEU A 322 15.43 -10.15 -23.33
N PRO A 323 15.42 -11.05 -22.34
CA PRO A 323 16.10 -12.33 -22.47
C PRO A 323 15.48 -13.10 -23.65
N THR A 324 16.25 -13.23 -24.73
CA THR A 324 15.87 -13.99 -25.93
C THR A 324 15.70 -15.44 -25.56
N THR A 325 14.49 -15.82 -25.17
CA THR A 325 14.10 -17.23 -25.16
C THR A 325 13.71 -17.56 -26.60
N SER A 326 14.73 -17.94 -27.38
CA SER A 326 14.68 -18.65 -28.67
C SER A 326 13.30 -18.81 -29.32
N ILE A 327 12.91 -17.85 -30.16
CA ILE A 327 12.04 -18.09 -31.31
C ILE A 327 12.67 -17.33 -32.48
N GLU A 328 13.08 -18.07 -33.52
CA GLU A 328 13.66 -17.54 -34.75
C GLU A 328 12.70 -16.58 -35.44
N LEU A 329 13.01 -15.28 -35.41
CA LEU A 329 12.38 -14.26 -36.24
C LEU A 329 13.02 -14.31 -37.63
N THR A 330 12.27 -14.86 -38.59
CA THR A 330 12.61 -14.71 -40.01
C THR A 330 12.55 -13.22 -40.38
N THR A 331 13.69 -12.71 -40.80
CA THR A 331 13.91 -11.30 -41.17
C THR A 331 13.07 -10.90 -42.38
N LYS A 332 12.22 -9.87 -42.24
CA LYS A 332 11.85 -8.98 -43.34
C LYS A 332 11.98 -7.52 -42.90
N SER A 333 13.01 -6.89 -43.48
CA SER A 333 13.37 -5.48 -43.73
C SER A 333 12.85 -4.33 -42.84
N PRO A 334 13.70 -3.32 -42.56
CA PRO A 334 13.37 -2.18 -41.69
C PRO A 334 12.45 -1.16 -42.38
N ILE A 335 11.42 -0.70 -41.67
CA ILE A 335 10.57 0.40 -42.09
C ILE A 335 11.27 1.73 -41.74
N THR A 336 11.73 2.43 -42.76
CA THR A 336 12.15 3.84 -42.69
C THR A 336 10.92 4.73 -42.52
N ILE A 337 10.80 5.48 -41.43
CA ILE A 337 9.81 6.56 -41.29
C ILE A 337 10.53 7.91 -41.20
N ILE A 338 10.64 8.52 -42.38
CA ILE A 338 10.51 9.94 -42.75
C ILE A 338 10.70 10.98 -41.63
N ASP A 339 11.78 11.75 -41.83
CA ASP A 339 12.07 13.08 -41.31
C ASP A 339 10.89 14.06 -41.45
N LYS A 340 10.43 14.61 -40.33
CA LYS A 340 9.73 15.90 -40.28
C LYS A 340 10.35 16.76 -39.18
N THR A 341 11.38 17.50 -39.56
CA THR A 341 11.75 18.80 -39.00
C THR A 341 10.54 19.63 -38.53
N VAL A 342 10.28 19.63 -37.22
CA VAL A 342 9.48 20.67 -36.56
C VAL A 342 10.46 21.71 -36.01
N LYS A 343 10.57 22.85 -36.70
CA LYS A 343 11.29 24.04 -36.20
C LYS A 343 10.70 24.48 -34.83
N PRO A 344 11.54 24.90 -33.87
CA PRO A 344 11.05 25.36 -32.57
C PRO A 344 10.36 26.73 -32.73
N LYS A 345 9.06 26.79 -32.46
CA LYS A 345 8.33 28.07 -32.31
C LYS A 345 8.31 28.48 -30.84
N ASN A 346 9.35 29.22 -30.45
CA ASN A 346 9.34 30.28 -29.43
C ASN A 346 8.44 30.07 -28.18
N ASP A 347 8.75 29.09 -27.34
CA ASP A 347 8.04 28.78 -26.08
C ASP A 347 8.41 29.67 -24.88
N GLN A 348 9.28 30.67 -25.05
CA GLN A 348 9.72 31.53 -23.94
C GLN A 348 8.62 32.49 -23.42
N ALA A 349 7.57 32.75 -24.20
CA ALA A 349 6.46 33.61 -23.78
C ALA A 349 5.41 32.89 -22.91
N ASN A 350 5.17 31.59 -23.18
CA ASN A 350 4.19 30.80 -22.42
C ASN A 350 4.73 30.35 -21.05
N SER A 351 6.04 30.10 -20.94
CA SER A 351 6.70 29.78 -19.67
C SER A 351 6.54 30.90 -18.62
N LYS A 352 6.72 32.17 -19.02
CA LYS A 352 6.61 33.32 -18.10
C LYS A 352 5.16 33.62 -17.68
N ALA A 353 4.19 33.39 -18.56
CA ALA A 353 2.77 33.56 -18.25
C ALA A 353 2.27 32.51 -17.26
N ASN A 354 2.70 31.24 -17.43
CA ASN A 354 2.31 30.15 -16.54
C ASN A 354 2.95 30.27 -15.14
N LYS A 355 4.21 30.73 -15.08
CA LYS A 355 4.94 30.99 -13.82
C LYS A 355 4.27 32.08 -12.95
N LYS A 356 3.59 33.06 -13.59
CA LYS A 356 2.90 34.17 -12.91
C LYS A 356 1.52 33.78 -12.38
N ASN A 357 0.81 32.86 -13.06
CA ASN A 357 -0.49 32.35 -12.60
C ASN A 357 -0.36 31.33 -11.47
N TRP A 358 0.68 30.49 -11.48
CA TRP A 358 0.89 29.52 -10.40
C TRP A 358 1.22 30.20 -9.06
N LYS A 359 2.16 31.15 -9.05
CA LYS A 359 2.51 31.92 -7.84
C LYS A 359 1.36 32.81 -7.30
N LYS A 360 0.42 33.25 -8.15
CA LYS A 360 -0.73 34.06 -7.71
C LYS A 360 -1.80 33.24 -7.00
N ASN A 361 -1.97 31.97 -7.35
CA ASN A 361 -2.96 31.10 -6.72
C ASN A 361 -2.49 30.50 -5.38
N THR A 362 -1.18 30.32 -5.19
CA THR A 362 -0.61 29.84 -3.93
C THR A 362 -0.52 30.92 -2.84
N ASN A 363 -0.34 32.20 -3.22
CA ASN A 363 -0.24 33.31 -2.26
C ASN A 363 -1.57 33.97 -1.86
N LYS A 364 -2.72 33.54 -2.40
CA LYS A 364 -4.03 34.14 -2.11
C LYS A 364 -4.82 33.49 -0.98
N LYS A 365 -4.21 32.54 -0.25
CA LYS A 365 -4.78 31.88 0.92
C LYS A 365 -3.72 31.78 2.03
N ARG A 366 -3.35 32.92 2.58
CA ARG A 366 -2.79 32.99 3.93
C ARG A 366 -3.90 33.31 4.90
#